data_AF-A0A6V7QXP1-F1
#
_entry.id   AF-A0A6V7QXP1-F1
#
_cell.length_a   1.000
_cell.length_b   1.000
_cell.length_c   1.000
_cell.angle_alpha   90.00
_cell.angle_beta   90.00
_cell.angle_gamma   90.00
#
_symmetry.space_group_name_H-M   'P 1'
#
loop_
_entity.id
_entity.type
_entity.pdbx_description
1 polymer ?
#
loop_
_entity_poly.entity_id
_entity_poly.type
_entity_poly.pdbx_seq_one_letter_code
_entity_poly.pdbx_strand_id
1 'polypeptide(L)'
;MGMNMVSKGVQNVLDYLETDFPDIDAISISGNFCSDKKPAAINWIEGRGKSVVCEAIIKEEVVKKVLKTTVPALVELNTIKNLAGSAVAGSLGGFNAHASNIVSAIFIATGQDPAQNVESSHCITMVEAVNERKDLHISVTMPSIEVGTVGGGTQLASQSACLDLLGVKGANMESPGANARLLATIVAGGVLAGELSLLAALAAGQLVKSHMKYNRSSKDITKAVA
;
A
#
# COMPACT_ATOMS: atom_id res chain seq x y z
N MET A 1 1.89 12.70 -3.90
CA MET A 1 2.65 12.67 -5.15
C MET A 1 3.52 13.92 -5.21
N GLY A 2 3.07 15.07 -5.74
CA GLY A 2 3.85 16.33 -5.64
C GLY A 2 5.19 16.35 -6.40
N MET A 3 5.48 15.34 -7.22
CA MET A 3 6.75 15.15 -7.90
C MET A 3 7.18 16.38 -8.71
N ASN A 4 6.28 16.95 -9.50
CA ASN A 4 6.58 18.14 -10.31
C ASN A 4 6.85 19.38 -9.44
N MET A 5 6.13 19.53 -8.33
CA MET A 5 6.32 20.64 -7.40
C MET A 5 7.70 20.56 -6.74
N VAL A 6 8.07 19.38 -6.24
CA VAL A 6 9.37 19.13 -5.62
C VAL A 6 10.50 19.30 -6.64
N SER A 7 10.36 18.74 -7.84
CA SER A 7 11.37 18.86 -8.90
C SER A 7 11.61 20.33 -9.26
N LYS A 8 10.55 21.14 -9.41
CA LYS A 8 10.70 22.58 -9.65
C LYS A 8 11.43 23.29 -8.50
N GLY A 9 11.11 22.93 -7.26
CA GLY A 9 11.81 23.47 -6.09
C GLY A 9 13.29 23.10 -6.07
N VAL A 10 13.63 21.84 -6.37
CA VAL A 10 15.02 21.36 -6.44
C VAL A 10 15.79 22.07 -7.55
N GLN A 11 15.19 22.29 -8.73
CA GLN A 11 15.86 23.02 -9.81
C GLN A 11 16.28 24.43 -9.36
N ASN A 12 15.36 25.17 -8.74
CA ASN A 12 15.69 26.50 -8.24
C ASN A 12 16.81 26.49 -7.17
N VAL A 13 16.89 25.43 -6.36
CA VAL A 13 17.96 25.27 -5.38
C VAL A 13 19.29 24.96 -6.07
N LEU A 14 19.30 24.13 -7.11
CA LEU A 14 20.50 23.84 -7.90
C LEU A 14 21.01 25.11 -8.59
N ASP A 15 20.13 25.87 -9.25
CA ASP A 15 20.48 27.15 -9.90
C ASP A 15 21.09 28.14 -8.90
N TYR A 16 20.58 28.17 -7.66
CA TYR A 16 21.15 28.99 -6.58
C TYR A 16 22.53 28.48 -6.14
N LEU A 17 22.69 27.16 -5.98
CA LEU A 17 23.97 26.57 -5.57
C LEU A 17 25.07 26.77 -6.62
N GLU A 18 24.73 26.76 -7.91
CA GLU A 18 25.68 27.11 -8.99
C GLU A 18 26.20 28.55 -8.88
N THR A 19 25.45 29.45 -8.24
CA THR A 19 25.91 30.82 -7.97
C THR A 19 26.96 30.87 -6.86
N ASP A 20 26.75 30.09 -5.78
CA ASP A 20 27.65 30.06 -4.62
C ASP A 20 28.86 29.13 -4.83
N PHE A 21 28.71 28.09 -5.66
CA PHE A 21 29.72 27.09 -5.99
C PHE A 21 29.84 26.93 -7.51
N PRO A 22 30.53 27.85 -8.22
CA PRO A 22 30.58 27.87 -9.69
C PRO A 22 31.28 26.66 -10.33
N ASP A 23 31.96 25.84 -9.52
CA ASP A 23 32.62 24.60 -9.92
C ASP A 23 31.72 23.35 -9.78
N ILE A 24 30.48 23.50 -9.29
CA ILE A 24 29.50 22.41 -9.27
C ILE A 24 29.00 22.11 -10.69
N ASP A 25 28.88 20.83 -11.02
CA ASP A 25 28.27 20.35 -12.27
C ASP A 25 27.08 19.45 -11.93
N ALA A 26 25.87 20.01 -12.03
CA ALA A 26 24.63 19.29 -11.75
C ALA A 26 24.24 18.36 -12.92
N ILE A 27 24.78 17.14 -12.90
CA ILE A 27 24.56 16.14 -13.98
C ILE A 27 23.08 15.80 -14.20
N SER A 28 22.29 15.69 -13.12
CA SER A 28 20.87 15.35 -13.17
C SER A 28 20.14 15.81 -11.91
N ILE A 29 18.92 16.31 -12.08
CA ILE A 29 18.03 16.64 -10.95
C ILE A 29 17.60 15.40 -10.13
N SER A 30 17.68 14.21 -10.73
CA SER A 30 17.35 12.94 -10.10
C SER A 30 18.52 11.96 -10.26
N GLY A 31 19.31 11.81 -9.20
CA GLY A 31 20.38 10.82 -9.10
C GLY A 31 19.91 9.45 -8.59
N ASN A 32 18.62 9.13 -8.73
CA ASN A 32 17.97 7.96 -8.14
C ASN A 32 18.02 7.86 -6.60
N PHE A 33 18.48 8.87 -5.88
CA PHE A 33 18.46 8.90 -4.41
C PHE A 33 17.08 9.28 -3.82
N CYS A 34 16.07 9.48 -4.68
CA CYS A 34 14.73 9.86 -4.25
C CYS A 34 13.99 8.80 -3.41
N SER A 35 13.86 7.51 -3.76
CA SER A 35 13.94 6.85 -5.09
C SER A 35 12.54 6.71 -5.71
N ASP A 36 12.31 7.18 -6.94
CA ASP A 36 10.98 7.11 -7.59
C ASP A 36 10.78 5.87 -8.45
N LYS A 37 9.75 5.05 -8.20
CA LYS A 37 9.38 3.89 -9.03
C LYS A 37 10.45 2.78 -9.08
N LYS A 38 11.29 2.71 -8.05
CA LYS A 38 12.32 1.67 -7.88
C LYS A 38 12.32 1.19 -6.42
N PRO A 39 12.52 -0.11 -6.18
CA PRO A 39 12.68 -0.60 -4.81
C PRO A 39 13.98 -0.03 -4.21
N ALA A 40 13.86 0.68 -3.10
CA ALA A 40 15.01 1.32 -2.45
C ALA A 40 14.86 1.35 -0.93
N ALA A 41 15.95 1.04 -0.23
CA ALA A 41 15.94 0.95 1.23
C ALA A 41 15.72 2.30 1.89
N ILE A 42 16.16 3.40 1.26
CA ILE A 42 15.92 4.76 1.75
C ILE A 42 14.43 5.04 1.89
N ASN A 43 13.58 4.63 0.94
CA ASN A 43 12.14 4.82 1.03
C ASN A 43 11.53 4.00 2.17
N TRP A 44 12.10 2.84 2.49
CA TRP A 44 11.65 1.99 3.61
C TRP A 44 12.04 2.58 4.97
N ILE A 45 13.26 3.10 5.09
CA ILE A 45 13.86 3.55 6.35
C ILE A 45 13.47 5.00 6.67
N GLU A 46 13.68 5.92 5.72
CA GLU A 46 13.45 7.35 5.89
C GLU A 46 12.01 7.76 5.53
N GLY A 47 11.28 6.87 4.84
CA GLY A 47 9.95 7.14 4.33
C GLY A 47 9.93 7.97 3.05
N ARG A 48 8.78 7.99 2.37
CA ARG A 48 8.55 8.82 1.18
C ARG A 48 7.06 9.12 0.99
N GLY A 49 6.70 10.38 0.82
CA GLY A 49 5.28 10.74 0.64
C GLY A 49 4.50 10.78 1.96
N LYS A 50 3.87 9.67 2.38
CA LYS A 50 3.12 9.54 3.64
C LYS A 50 3.49 8.22 4.33
N SER A 51 3.97 8.32 5.57
CA SER A 51 4.15 7.18 6.46
C SER A 51 2.88 6.97 7.28
N VAL A 52 2.28 5.79 7.19
CA VAL A 52 0.99 5.50 7.83
C VAL A 52 1.07 4.18 8.58
N VAL A 53 0.51 4.17 9.78
CA VAL A 53 0.22 2.94 10.56
C VAL A 53 -1.28 2.81 10.70
N CYS A 54 -1.81 1.60 10.49
CA CYS A 54 -3.21 1.28 10.73
C CYS A 54 -3.29 -0.02 11.53
N GLU A 55 -4.16 -0.05 12.54
CA GLU A 55 -4.30 -1.20 13.43
C GLU A 55 -5.76 -1.49 13.79
N ALA A 56 -6.05 -2.73 14.16
CA ALA A 56 -7.35 -3.15 14.63
C ALA A 56 -7.25 -4.32 15.62
N ILE A 57 -8.24 -4.43 16.50
CA ILE A 57 -8.46 -5.62 17.34
C ILE A 57 -9.70 -6.36 16.81
N ILE A 58 -9.52 -7.62 16.42
CA ILE A 58 -10.57 -8.50 15.91
C ILE A 58 -10.92 -9.51 17.00
N LYS A 59 -12.18 -9.47 17.46
CA LYS A 59 -12.66 -10.37 18.51
C LYS A 59 -12.62 -11.83 18.06
N GLU A 60 -12.35 -12.74 19.00
CA GLU A 60 -12.28 -14.19 18.74
C GLU A 60 -13.47 -14.71 17.92
N GLU A 61 -14.67 -14.26 18.27
CA GLU A 61 -15.90 -14.67 17.60
C GLU A 61 -15.94 -14.27 16.11
N VAL A 62 -15.36 -13.12 15.76
CA VAL A 62 -15.27 -12.65 14.38
C VAL A 62 -14.21 -13.44 13.63
N VAL A 63 -13.07 -13.75 14.26
CA VAL A 63 -12.04 -14.61 13.68
C VAL A 63 -12.60 -15.99 13.33
N LYS A 64 -13.38 -16.59 14.23
CA LYS A 64 -13.99 -17.91 13.99
C LYS A 64 -15.14 -17.84 12.99
N LYS A 65 -16.10 -16.91 13.18
CA LYS A 65 -17.34 -16.86 12.40
C LYS A 65 -17.18 -16.23 11.03
N VAL A 66 -16.33 -15.23 10.87
CA VAL A 66 -16.15 -14.51 9.60
C VAL A 66 -14.90 -14.99 8.88
N LEU A 67 -13.76 -14.98 9.56
CA LEU A 67 -12.47 -15.35 8.95
C LEU A 67 -12.26 -16.87 8.83
N LYS A 68 -13.11 -17.67 9.48
CA LYS A 68 -13.11 -19.15 9.41
C LYS A 68 -11.75 -19.77 9.78
N THR A 69 -11.06 -19.14 10.73
CA THR A 69 -9.74 -19.57 11.23
C THR A 69 -9.63 -19.36 12.74
N THR A 70 -8.44 -19.52 13.31
CA THR A 70 -8.14 -19.28 14.72
C THR A 70 -7.04 -18.22 14.89
N VAL A 71 -7.03 -17.54 16.04
CA VAL A 71 -5.97 -16.55 16.36
C VAL A 71 -4.56 -17.16 16.33
N PRO A 72 -4.30 -18.33 16.96
CA PRO A 72 -2.97 -18.95 16.89
C PRO A 72 -2.50 -19.24 15.46
N ALA A 73 -3.40 -19.72 14.59
CA ALA A 73 -3.06 -20.04 13.20
C ALA A 73 -2.68 -18.77 12.41
N LEU A 74 -3.36 -17.64 12.65
CA LEU A 74 -3.04 -16.37 12.02
C LEU A 74 -1.69 -15.80 12.47
N VAL A 75 -1.40 -15.86 13.78
CA VAL A 75 -0.12 -15.42 14.35
C VAL A 75 1.03 -16.25 13.81
N GLU A 76 0.88 -17.58 13.81
CA GLU A 76 1.87 -18.52 13.28
C GLU A 76 2.11 -18.27 11.79
N LEU A 77 1.04 -18.20 10.99
CA LEU A 77 1.16 -17.94 9.55
C LEU A 77 1.84 -16.61 9.27
N ASN A 78 1.47 -15.51 9.95
CA ASN A 78 2.09 -14.22 9.73
C ASN A 78 3.60 -14.26 10.03
N THR A 79 3.97 -14.91 11.13
CA THR A 79 5.37 -15.06 11.54
C THR A 79 6.18 -15.84 10.51
N ILE A 80 5.67 -16.99 10.06
CA ILE A 80 6.40 -17.86 9.12
C ILE A 80 6.41 -17.25 7.71
N LYS A 81 5.28 -16.71 7.23
CA LYS A 81 5.15 -16.20 5.86
C LYS A 81 5.70 -14.79 5.73
N ASN A 82 5.09 -13.83 6.42
CA ASN A 82 5.32 -12.41 6.16
C ASN A 82 6.63 -11.92 6.76
N LEU A 83 7.09 -12.53 7.86
CA LEU A 83 8.37 -12.20 8.50
C LEU A 83 9.49 -13.13 8.04
N ALA A 84 9.51 -14.39 8.50
CA ALA A 84 10.62 -15.31 8.24
C ALA A 84 10.79 -15.63 6.75
N GLY A 85 9.69 -15.91 6.04
CA GLY A 85 9.70 -16.19 4.61
C GLY A 85 10.22 -15.01 3.79
N SER A 86 9.74 -13.80 4.06
CA SER A 86 10.22 -12.57 3.42
C SER A 86 11.69 -12.29 3.72
N ALA A 87 12.15 -12.55 4.95
CA ALA A 87 13.54 -12.39 5.34
C ALA A 87 14.45 -13.36 4.56
N VAL A 88 14.08 -14.64 4.46
CA VAL A 88 14.80 -15.65 3.67
C VAL A 88 14.82 -15.29 2.18
N ALA A 89 13.73 -14.70 1.67
CA ALA A 89 13.64 -14.26 0.29
C ALA A 89 14.46 -12.99 -0.02
N GLY A 90 15.07 -12.33 0.97
CA GLY A 90 15.77 -11.06 0.79
C GLY A 90 14.83 -9.91 0.39
N SER A 91 13.58 -9.96 0.86
CA SER A 91 12.57 -8.94 0.55
C SER A 91 12.93 -7.57 1.14
N LEU A 92 12.80 -6.52 0.35
CA LEU A 92 12.97 -5.13 0.78
C LEU A 92 11.59 -4.47 0.94
N GLY A 93 11.20 -4.18 2.18
CA GLY A 93 9.91 -3.55 2.49
C GLY A 93 8.67 -4.41 2.22
N GLY A 94 8.82 -5.64 1.70
CA GLY A 94 7.74 -6.55 1.39
C GLY A 94 7.50 -7.59 2.48
N PHE A 95 7.16 -7.15 3.70
CA PHE A 95 6.85 -8.02 4.85
C PHE A 95 5.33 -8.15 5.05
N ASN A 96 4.62 -8.46 3.97
CA ASN A 96 3.16 -8.49 3.89
C ASN A 96 2.69 -9.61 2.94
N ALA A 97 1.38 -9.85 2.88
CA ALA A 97 0.80 -10.88 2.04
C ALA A 97 0.53 -10.38 0.61
N HIS A 98 -0.17 -9.25 0.46
CA HIS A 98 -0.54 -8.69 -0.84
C HIS A 98 -0.88 -7.19 -0.82
N ALA A 99 -0.17 -6.37 -0.04
CA ALA A 99 -0.41 -4.92 0.02
C ALA A 99 -0.47 -4.26 -1.37
N SER A 100 0.43 -4.70 -2.28
CA SER A 100 0.48 -4.26 -3.69
C SER A 100 -0.85 -4.42 -4.44
N ASN A 101 -1.64 -5.46 -4.17
CA ASN A 101 -2.93 -5.65 -4.85
C ASN A 101 -3.90 -4.52 -4.48
N ILE A 102 -4.00 -4.22 -3.19
CA ILE A 102 -4.92 -3.20 -2.70
C ILE A 102 -4.47 -1.80 -3.12
N VAL A 103 -3.17 -1.51 -2.97
CA VAL A 103 -2.56 -0.24 -3.42
C VAL A 103 -2.84 -0.02 -4.90
N SER A 104 -2.54 -1.00 -5.76
CA SER A 104 -2.77 -0.89 -7.21
C SER A 104 -4.25 -0.66 -7.55
N ALA A 105 -5.17 -1.39 -6.92
CA ALA A 105 -6.60 -1.24 -7.17
C ALA A 105 -7.11 0.16 -6.81
N ILE A 106 -6.74 0.66 -5.62
CA ILE A 106 -7.12 2.01 -5.19
C ILE A 106 -6.44 3.07 -6.07
N PHE A 107 -5.17 2.89 -6.42
CA PHE A 107 -4.41 3.84 -7.22
C PHE A 107 -5.04 4.03 -8.61
N ILE A 108 -5.35 2.93 -9.29
CA ILE A 108 -6.00 2.97 -10.61
C ILE A 108 -7.39 3.61 -10.51
N ALA A 109 -8.19 3.22 -9.51
CA ALA A 109 -9.54 3.74 -9.32
C ALA A 109 -9.55 5.25 -9.01
N THR A 110 -8.56 5.74 -8.26
CA THR A 110 -8.51 7.13 -7.77
C THR A 110 -7.54 8.02 -8.54
N GLY A 111 -7.01 7.56 -9.67
CA GLY A 111 -6.18 8.37 -10.57
C GLY A 111 -4.80 8.72 -10.05
N GLN A 112 -4.23 7.85 -9.21
CA GLN A 112 -2.85 7.93 -8.76
C GLN A 112 -1.90 7.41 -9.85
N ASP A 113 -0.59 7.51 -9.64
CA ASP A 113 0.41 6.94 -10.54
C ASP A 113 0.63 5.45 -10.21
N PRO A 114 0.16 4.50 -11.04
CA PRO A 114 0.25 3.08 -10.72
C PRO A 114 1.69 2.55 -10.66
N ALA A 115 2.66 3.22 -11.31
CA ALA A 115 4.06 2.81 -11.26
C ALA A 115 4.67 3.05 -9.86
N GLN A 116 4.12 3.99 -9.09
CA GLN A 116 4.55 4.24 -7.70
C GLN A 116 4.07 3.15 -6.72
N ASN A 117 3.32 2.14 -7.19
CA ASN A 117 3.02 0.95 -6.41
C ASN A 117 4.28 0.22 -5.94
N VAL A 118 5.40 0.32 -6.67
CA VAL A 118 6.68 -0.30 -6.31
C VAL A 118 7.07 0.06 -4.88
N GLU A 119 7.07 1.35 -4.55
CA GLU A 119 7.42 1.86 -3.23
C GLU A 119 6.20 2.10 -2.32
N SER A 120 5.03 2.43 -2.87
CA SER A 120 3.80 2.64 -2.08
C SER A 120 3.23 1.35 -1.48
N SER A 121 3.66 0.19 -1.97
CA SER A 121 3.27 -1.13 -1.43
C SER A 121 4.23 -1.68 -0.38
N HIS A 122 5.30 -0.94 -0.06
CA HIS A 122 6.12 -1.25 1.11
C HIS A 122 5.24 -1.30 2.36
N CYS A 123 5.21 -2.45 3.01
CA CYS A 123 4.33 -2.75 4.11
C CYS A 123 4.91 -3.87 4.97
N ILE A 124 4.89 -3.65 6.29
CA ILE A 124 5.05 -4.73 7.27
C ILE A 124 3.72 -4.98 7.99
N THR A 125 3.29 -6.23 7.96
CA THR A 125 2.08 -6.71 8.64
C THR A 125 2.47 -7.42 9.92
N MET A 126 2.00 -6.93 11.05
CA MET A 126 2.21 -7.53 12.36
C MET A 126 0.90 -8.09 12.91
N VAL A 127 0.96 -9.26 13.53
CA VAL A 127 -0.19 -9.97 14.05
C VAL A 127 0.16 -10.57 15.41
N GLU A 128 -0.65 -10.25 16.41
CA GLU A 128 -0.42 -10.66 17.80
C GLU A 128 -1.70 -11.17 18.43
N ALA A 129 -1.57 -12.09 19.39
CA ALA A 129 -2.68 -12.54 20.21
C ALA A 129 -2.78 -11.65 21.46
N VAL A 130 -3.92 -11.00 21.65
CA VAL A 130 -4.19 -10.08 22.77
C VAL A 130 -5.38 -10.56 23.60
N ASN A 131 -5.66 -9.89 24.73
CA ASN A 131 -6.78 -10.21 25.62
C ASN A 131 -6.81 -11.70 26.00
N GLU A 132 -5.78 -12.15 26.73
CA GLU A 132 -5.61 -13.56 27.13
C GLU A 132 -5.50 -14.53 25.93
N ARG A 133 -4.95 -14.04 24.81
CA ARG A 133 -4.78 -14.77 23.53
C ARG A 133 -6.08 -15.14 22.82
N LYS A 134 -7.21 -14.51 23.18
CA LYS A 134 -8.51 -14.75 22.54
C LYS A 134 -8.71 -13.88 21.31
N ASP A 135 -8.28 -12.62 21.37
CA ASP A 135 -8.47 -11.66 20.30
C ASP A 135 -7.21 -11.50 19.46
N LEU A 136 -7.39 -11.05 18.23
CA LEU A 136 -6.31 -10.80 17.28
C LEU A 136 -6.06 -9.30 17.20
N HIS A 137 -4.85 -8.86 17.55
CA HIS A 137 -4.37 -7.55 17.11
C HIS A 137 -3.67 -7.73 15.77
N ILE A 138 -3.98 -6.83 14.83
CA ILE A 138 -3.33 -6.77 13.53
C ILE A 138 -3.00 -5.32 13.21
N SER A 139 -1.81 -5.10 12.66
CA SER A 139 -1.40 -3.79 12.17
C SER A 139 -0.64 -3.89 10.85
N VAL A 140 -0.71 -2.81 10.07
CA VAL A 140 0.12 -2.57 8.89
C VAL A 140 0.85 -1.26 9.05
N THR A 141 2.14 -1.26 8.72
CA THR A 141 2.96 -0.04 8.67
C THR A 141 3.49 0.14 7.26
N MET A 142 3.15 1.28 6.66
CA MET A 142 3.45 1.62 5.27
C MET A 142 4.21 2.96 5.22
N PRO A 143 5.55 2.96 5.13
CA PRO A 143 6.35 4.18 5.30
C PRO A 143 6.41 5.07 4.05
N SER A 144 5.98 4.57 2.89
CA SER A 144 6.25 5.22 1.60
C SER A 144 5.02 5.39 0.68
N ILE A 145 3.84 5.70 1.23
CA ILE A 145 2.62 5.87 0.42
C ILE A 145 2.64 7.20 -0.36
N GLU A 146 2.64 7.11 -1.69
CA GLU A 146 2.67 8.28 -2.57
C GLU A 146 1.35 8.55 -3.26
N VAL A 147 0.49 9.26 -2.53
CA VAL A 147 -0.84 9.65 -3.03
C VAL A 147 -1.02 11.16 -3.13
N GLY A 148 -1.95 11.58 -3.97
CA GLY A 148 -2.38 12.96 -4.13
C GLY A 148 -3.86 13.02 -4.53
N THR A 149 -4.50 14.14 -4.22
CA THR A 149 -5.93 14.38 -4.53
C THR A 149 -6.12 15.51 -5.55
N VAL A 150 -5.02 16.07 -6.03
CA VAL A 150 -4.95 17.14 -7.04
C VAL A 150 -3.78 16.83 -7.98
N GLY A 151 -3.99 17.00 -9.28
CA GLY A 151 -2.97 16.82 -10.32
C GLY A 151 -2.94 15.42 -10.92
N GLY A 152 -2.30 15.28 -12.09
CA GLY A 152 -2.21 13.99 -12.78
C GLY A 152 -3.59 13.41 -13.12
N GLY A 153 -3.75 12.11 -12.92
CA GLY A 153 -4.98 11.37 -13.24
C GLY A 153 -6.18 11.71 -12.37
N THR A 154 -6.01 12.42 -11.24
CA THR A 154 -7.10 12.74 -10.31
C THR A 154 -8.14 13.69 -10.89
N GLN A 155 -7.83 14.37 -12.01
CA GLN A 155 -8.72 15.32 -12.68
C GLN A 155 -9.66 14.64 -13.68
N LEU A 156 -9.36 13.39 -14.09
CA LEU A 156 -10.20 12.62 -14.99
C LEU A 156 -11.56 12.34 -14.32
N ALA A 157 -12.65 12.44 -15.08
CA ALA A 157 -14.00 12.41 -14.52
C ALA A 157 -14.28 11.16 -13.66
N SER A 158 -13.91 9.97 -14.15
CA SER A 158 -14.14 8.70 -13.44
C SER A 158 -13.32 8.61 -12.15
N GLN A 159 -12.03 8.92 -12.21
CA GLN A 159 -11.13 8.90 -11.06
C GLN A 159 -11.52 9.95 -10.01
N SER A 160 -11.94 11.12 -10.48
CA SER A 160 -12.46 12.18 -9.61
C SER A 160 -13.73 11.76 -8.89
N ALA A 161 -14.62 10.99 -9.53
CA ALA A 161 -15.82 10.46 -8.88
C ALA A 161 -15.47 9.43 -7.80
N CYS A 162 -14.46 8.59 -8.01
CA CYS A 162 -13.97 7.67 -6.97
C CYS A 162 -13.34 8.42 -5.77
N LEU A 163 -12.60 9.50 -6.02
CA LEU A 163 -12.09 10.36 -4.94
C LEU A 163 -13.22 11.07 -4.18
N ASP A 164 -14.29 11.43 -4.86
CA ASP A 164 -15.48 12.05 -4.27
C ASP A 164 -16.24 11.08 -3.37
N LEU A 165 -16.40 9.82 -3.82
CA LEU A 165 -16.97 8.73 -3.01
C LEU A 165 -16.22 8.53 -1.69
N LEU A 166 -14.90 8.72 -1.71
CA LEU A 166 -14.03 8.62 -0.55
C LEU A 166 -13.97 9.92 0.28
N GLY A 167 -14.64 10.99 -0.15
CA GLY A 167 -14.66 12.29 0.53
C GLY A 167 -13.34 13.05 0.48
N VAL A 168 -12.46 12.75 -0.48
CA VAL A 168 -11.09 13.29 -0.55
C VAL A 168 -10.80 13.99 -1.88
N LYS A 169 -11.81 14.29 -2.69
CA LYS A 169 -11.62 14.99 -3.97
C LYS A 169 -11.03 16.38 -3.77
N GLY A 170 -10.01 16.71 -4.57
CA GLY A 170 -9.48 18.06 -4.68
C GLY A 170 -8.62 18.49 -3.49
N ALA A 171 -8.34 19.79 -3.44
CA ALA A 171 -7.63 20.43 -2.35
C ALA A 171 -8.58 20.67 -1.17
N ASN A 172 -8.07 20.52 0.04
CA ASN A 172 -8.75 20.99 1.24
C ASN A 172 -8.29 22.42 1.52
N MET A 173 -9.22 23.39 1.47
CA MET A 173 -8.92 24.82 1.59
C MET A 173 -8.61 25.25 3.02
N GLU A 174 -9.16 24.56 4.02
CA GLU A 174 -8.97 24.87 5.44
C GLU A 174 -7.67 24.23 5.98
N SER A 175 -7.36 23.02 5.54
CA SER A 175 -6.18 22.27 5.95
C SER A 175 -5.48 21.65 4.73
N PRO A 176 -4.58 22.39 4.07
CA PRO A 176 -3.83 21.88 2.92
C PRO A 176 -3.19 20.51 3.17
N GLY A 177 -3.42 19.59 2.24
CA GLY A 177 -2.96 18.21 2.32
C GLY A 177 -3.83 17.26 3.16
N ALA A 178 -4.88 17.72 3.85
CA ALA A 178 -5.75 16.86 4.65
C ALA A 178 -6.39 15.74 3.82
N ASN A 179 -6.93 16.05 2.64
CA ASN A 179 -7.52 15.05 1.74
C ASN A 179 -6.49 13.99 1.31
N ALA A 180 -5.25 14.39 1.01
CA ALA A 180 -4.20 13.44 0.63
C ALA A 180 -3.73 12.58 1.81
N ARG A 181 -3.73 13.12 3.04
CA ARG A 181 -3.46 12.32 4.26
C ARG A 181 -4.59 11.32 4.50
N LEU A 182 -5.85 11.74 4.38
CA LEU A 182 -7.01 10.85 4.51
C LEU A 182 -7.00 9.75 3.44
N LEU A 183 -6.67 10.06 2.19
CA LEU A 183 -6.52 9.05 1.14
C LEU A 183 -5.41 8.04 1.48
N ALA A 184 -4.28 8.48 2.04
CA ALA A 184 -3.22 7.57 2.48
C ALA A 184 -3.70 6.64 3.61
N THR A 185 -4.48 7.16 4.56
CA THR A 185 -5.12 6.36 5.61
C THR A 185 -6.12 5.35 5.05
N ILE A 186 -6.91 5.73 4.03
CA ILE A 186 -7.85 4.83 3.35
C ILE A 186 -7.08 3.71 2.63
N VAL A 187 -5.97 4.01 1.97
CA VAL A 187 -5.09 3.01 1.35
C VAL A 187 -4.58 2.02 2.40
N ALA A 188 -4.01 2.51 3.50
CA ALA A 188 -3.49 1.65 4.57
C ALA A 188 -4.59 0.82 5.24
N GLY A 189 -5.77 1.39 5.50
CA GLY A 189 -6.92 0.66 6.03
C GLY A 189 -7.45 -0.41 5.07
N GLY A 190 -7.45 -0.12 3.76
CA GLY A 190 -7.75 -1.10 2.73
C GLY A 190 -6.73 -2.24 2.72
N VAL A 191 -5.44 -1.93 2.83
CA VAL A 191 -4.36 -2.92 2.93
C VAL A 191 -4.56 -3.79 4.18
N LEU A 192 -4.81 -3.19 5.36
CA LEU A 192 -5.09 -3.92 6.60
C LEU A 192 -6.24 -4.94 6.42
N ALA A 193 -7.35 -4.50 5.83
CA ALA A 193 -8.49 -5.37 5.57
C ALA A 193 -8.16 -6.50 4.58
N GLY A 194 -7.40 -6.18 3.52
CA GLY A 194 -6.91 -7.15 2.55
C GLY A 194 -6.00 -8.19 3.20
N GLU A 195 -5.03 -7.76 4.00
CA GLU A 195 -4.09 -8.61 4.72
C GLU A 195 -4.83 -9.59 5.65
N LEU A 196 -5.76 -9.07 6.46
CA LEU A 196 -6.57 -9.89 7.36
C LEU A 196 -7.33 -10.99 6.60
N SER A 197 -7.95 -10.63 5.47
CA SER A 197 -8.74 -11.56 4.67
C SER A 197 -7.87 -12.64 4.00
N LEU A 198 -6.74 -12.25 3.40
CA LEU A 198 -5.87 -13.20 2.70
C LEU A 198 -5.15 -14.14 3.68
N LEU A 199 -4.63 -13.62 4.79
CA LEU A 199 -4.01 -14.44 5.83
C LEU A 199 -5.01 -15.46 6.38
N ALA A 200 -6.26 -15.06 6.61
CA ALA A 200 -7.31 -15.98 7.02
C ALA A 200 -7.59 -17.09 6.00
N ALA A 201 -7.72 -16.72 4.72
CA ALA A 201 -7.96 -17.69 3.66
C ALA A 201 -6.80 -18.68 3.48
N LEU A 202 -5.56 -18.22 3.66
CA LEU A 202 -4.37 -19.06 3.66
C LEU A 202 -4.33 -20.01 4.87
N ALA A 203 -4.54 -19.47 6.08
CA ALA A 203 -4.54 -20.27 7.32
C ALA A 203 -5.63 -21.34 7.31
N ALA A 204 -6.78 -21.07 6.69
CA ALA A 204 -7.87 -22.04 6.55
C ALA A 204 -7.71 -23.00 5.35
N GLY A 205 -6.66 -22.88 4.54
CA GLY A 205 -6.44 -23.69 3.33
C GLY A 205 -7.48 -23.45 2.21
N GLN A 206 -8.11 -22.27 2.19
CA GLN A 206 -9.22 -21.95 1.29
C GLN A 206 -8.82 -21.19 0.02
N LEU A 207 -7.57 -20.70 -0.08
CA LEU A 207 -7.15 -19.83 -1.17
C LEU A 207 -7.45 -20.43 -2.57
N VAL A 208 -7.03 -21.68 -2.81
CA VAL A 208 -7.21 -22.34 -4.11
C VAL A 208 -8.70 -22.48 -4.47
N LYS A 209 -9.54 -22.85 -3.50
CA LYS A 209 -10.99 -23.00 -3.70
C LYS A 209 -11.64 -21.67 -4.07
N SER A 210 -11.25 -20.58 -3.41
CA SER A 210 -11.77 -19.24 -3.71
C SER A 210 -11.33 -18.74 -5.08
N HIS A 211 -10.07 -18.94 -5.47
CA HIS A 211 -9.58 -18.60 -6.81
C HIS A 211 -10.31 -19.39 -7.90
N MET A 212 -10.53 -20.69 -7.70
CA MET A 212 -11.26 -21.51 -8.67
C MET A 212 -12.72 -21.10 -8.83
N LYS A 213 -13.35 -20.59 -7.77
CA LYS A 213 -14.77 -20.19 -7.78
C LYS A 213 -15.00 -18.79 -8.35
N TYR A 214 -14.13 -17.83 -8.05
CA TYR A 214 -14.37 -16.41 -8.34
C TYR A 214 -13.39 -15.80 -9.35
N ASN A 215 -12.20 -16.38 -9.52
CA ASN A 215 -11.15 -15.86 -10.41
C ASN A 215 -10.95 -16.74 -11.67
N ARG A 216 -11.88 -17.65 -11.95
CA ARG A 216 -11.99 -18.37 -13.23
C ARG A 216 -13.42 -18.31 -13.72
N SER A 217 -13.59 -17.88 -14.97
CA SER A 217 -14.87 -18.00 -15.68
C SER A 217 -15.20 -19.48 -15.84
N SER A 218 -16.31 -19.93 -15.26
CA SER A 218 -16.88 -21.26 -15.51
C SER A 218 -17.61 -21.35 -16.85
N LYS A 219 -17.62 -20.28 -17.66
CA LYS A 219 -18.37 -20.23 -18.93
C LYS A 219 -17.73 -21.01 -20.09
N ASP A 220 -16.47 -21.45 -19.99
CA ASP A 220 -15.76 -22.06 -21.13
C ASP A 220 -15.48 -23.57 -21.04
N ILE A 221 -15.94 -24.28 -19.99
CA ILE A 221 -15.67 -25.73 -19.88
C ILE A 221 -16.78 -26.60 -20.50
N THR A 222 -18.00 -26.07 -20.67
CA THR A 222 -19.16 -26.84 -21.18
C THR A 222 -19.27 -26.94 -22.71
N LYS A 223 -18.38 -26.30 -23.49
CA LYS A 223 -18.42 -26.35 -24.96
C LYS A 223 -17.35 -27.21 -25.64
N ALA A 224 -16.45 -27.84 -24.88
CA ALA A 224 -15.37 -28.65 -25.45
C ALA A 224 -15.68 -30.16 -25.49
N VAL A 225 -16.89 -30.58 -25.14
CA VAL A 225 -17.31 -31.99 -25.22
C VAL A 225 -18.72 -32.04 -25.83
N ALA A 226 -18.78 -31.94 -27.16
CA ALA A 226 -19.93 -32.33 -27.98
C ALA A 226 -19.38 -32.92 -29.28
#